data_AF-B0B3U5-F1
#
_entry.id   AF-B0B3U5-F1
#
_cell.length_a   1.000
_cell.length_b   1.000
_cell.length_c   1.000
_cell.angle_alpha   90.00
_cell.angle_beta   90.00
_cell.angle_gamma   90.00
#
_symmetry.space_group_name_H-M   'P 1'
#
loop_
_entity.id
_entity.type
_entity.pdbx_description
1 polymer ?
#
loop_
_entity_poly.entity_id
_entity_poly.type
_entity_poly.pdbx_seq_one_letter_code
_entity_poly.pdbx_strand_id
1 'polypeptide(L)'
;HQLLIHRELHRNGRNVIRANGTLVNATALKEIGNHLVDIHGQNEHQALMQVEQHLHLLDEYATNELAPVKEKYQQAFSEYRQLQQTLLERKENEQAWAQRLDMLTFQNAELSEADLQSGEEERLEEEYQELSNYQDVLENLSKSHELLDGEWETNALTTVSSAVNALENIEEFGSRYKKLAENIREIYYNLQDMSSEIESVHDSLEFDAERLAYVDERLNLIRSLEQKYGATIDDVLEHQQKVETQLAEMGGPQQSTEDLELQTQQALADAEQLATSMHQIRKTAASKLAQKIHEQLKDLYMEKAEFSVHF
;
A
#
# COMPACT_ATOMS: atom_id res chain seq x y z
N HIS A 1 -21.59 -53.39 -6.83
CA HIS A 1 -21.81 -52.53 -8.00
C HIS A 1 -20.93 -53.01 -9.14
N GLN A 2 -21.41 -52.99 -10.38
CA GLN A 2 -20.66 -53.43 -11.56
C GLN A 2 -20.26 -52.22 -12.40
N LEU A 3 -19.02 -52.20 -12.87
CA LEU A 3 -18.49 -51.19 -13.78
C LEU A 3 -18.35 -51.83 -15.17
N LEU A 4 -19.10 -51.31 -16.14
CA LEU A 4 -19.14 -51.80 -17.52
C LEU A 4 -18.27 -50.91 -18.40
N ILE A 5 -17.17 -51.47 -18.91
CA ILE A 5 -16.25 -50.77 -19.80
C ILE A 5 -16.38 -51.38 -21.20
N HIS A 6 -16.61 -50.54 -22.20
CA HIS A 6 -16.75 -50.93 -23.60
C HIS A 6 -15.79 -50.13 -24.46
N ARG A 7 -14.96 -50.78 -25.27
CA ARG A 7 -14.02 -50.12 -26.19
C ARG A 7 -14.19 -50.67 -27.60
N GLU A 8 -14.55 -49.78 -28.53
CA GLU A 8 -14.68 -50.09 -29.96
C GLU A 8 -13.50 -49.50 -30.73
N LEU A 9 -12.78 -50.37 -31.44
CA LEU A 9 -11.67 -50.01 -32.31
C LEU A 9 -12.11 -50.17 -33.76
N HIS A 10 -12.32 -49.05 -34.45
CA HIS A 10 -12.66 -49.08 -35.87
C HIS A 10 -11.40 -49.18 -36.74
N ARG A 11 -11.50 -49.88 -37.88
CA ARG A 11 -10.41 -50.05 -38.86
C ARG A 11 -9.90 -48.72 -39.46
N ASN A 12 -10.67 -47.64 -39.37
CA ASN A 12 -10.29 -46.29 -39.80
C ASN A 12 -9.50 -45.51 -38.73
N GLY A 13 -9.11 -46.15 -37.62
CA GLY A 13 -8.37 -45.53 -36.52
C GLY A 13 -9.23 -44.83 -35.47
N ARG A 14 -10.55 -44.77 -35.64
CA ARG A 14 -11.45 -44.20 -34.64
C ARG A 14 -11.57 -45.13 -33.44
N ASN A 15 -11.25 -44.62 -32.26
CA ASN A 15 -11.32 -45.33 -30.98
C ASN A 15 -12.44 -44.71 -30.14
N VAL A 16 -13.45 -45.49 -29.78
CA VAL A 16 -14.58 -45.06 -28.96
C VAL A 16 -14.58 -45.86 -27.67
N ILE A 17 -14.43 -45.18 -26.54
CA ILE A 17 -14.38 -45.83 -25.22
C ILE A 17 -15.57 -45.33 -24.39
N ARG A 18 -16.27 -46.25 -23.72
CA ARG A 18 -17.37 -45.94 -22.81
C ARG A 18 -17.16 -46.62 -21.46
N ALA A 19 -17.42 -45.89 -20.37
CA ALA A 19 -17.52 -46.42 -19.01
C ALA A 19 -18.95 -46.16 -18.50
N ASN A 20 -19.68 -47.21 -18.14
CA ASN A 20 -21.10 -47.17 -17.78
C ASN A 20 -21.98 -46.39 -18.78
N GLY A 21 -21.66 -46.51 -20.08
CA GLY A 21 -22.39 -45.84 -21.17
C GLY A 21 -21.87 -44.45 -21.54
N THR A 22 -21.07 -43.80 -20.68
CA THR A 22 -20.51 -42.45 -20.90
C THR A 22 -19.20 -42.53 -21.68
N LEU A 23 -19.04 -41.68 -22.70
CA LEU A 23 -17.80 -41.61 -23.48
C LEU A 23 -16.63 -41.10 -22.61
N VAL A 24 -15.52 -41.83 -22.63
CA VAL A 24 -14.29 -41.45 -21.93
C VAL A 24 -13.12 -41.50 -22.92
N ASN A 25 -12.03 -40.79 -22.62
CA ASN A 25 -10.81 -40.86 -23.41
C ASN A 25 -9.91 -42.02 -22.94
N ALA A 26 -8.83 -42.28 -23.68
CA ALA A 26 -7.91 -43.38 -23.37
C ALA A 26 -7.14 -43.18 -22.05
N THR A 27 -6.91 -41.93 -21.64
CA THR A 27 -6.23 -41.59 -20.37
C THR A 27 -7.11 -41.96 -19.18
N ALA A 28 -8.37 -41.53 -19.18
CA ALA A 28 -9.34 -41.87 -18.14
C ALA A 28 -9.58 -43.39 -18.07
N LEU A 29 -9.62 -44.08 -19.22
CA LEU A 29 -9.67 -45.55 -19.24
C LEU A 29 -8.45 -46.19 -18.57
N LYS A 30 -7.25 -45.62 -18.77
CA LYS A 30 -6.01 -46.12 -18.18
C LYS A 30 -6.01 -45.95 -16.65
N GLU A 31 -6.43 -44.80 -16.15
CA GLU A 31 -6.58 -44.55 -14.72
C GLU A 31 -7.59 -45.51 -14.07
N ILE A 32 -8.74 -45.72 -14.71
CA ILE A 32 -9.75 -46.68 -14.25
C ILE A 32 -9.20 -48.12 -14.29
N GLY A 33 -8.47 -48.48 -15.36
CA GLY A 33 -7.88 -49.81 -15.53
C GLY A 33 -6.86 -50.16 -14.44
N ASN A 34 -6.06 -49.19 -13.99
CA ASN A 34 -5.06 -49.37 -12.94
C ASN A 34 -5.63 -49.86 -11.60
N HIS A 35 -6.93 -49.65 -11.35
CA HIS A 35 -7.59 -50.03 -10.09
C HIS A 35 -8.44 -51.31 -10.19
N LEU A 36 -8.66 -51.86 -11.39
CA LEU A 36 -9.68 -52.89 -11.61
C LEU A 36 -9.15 -54.22 -12.15
N VAL A 37 -8.01 -54.18 -12.85
CA VAL A 37 -7.47 -55.38 -13.49
C VAL A 37 -6.00 -55.51 -13.14
N ASP A 38 -5.69 -56.43 -12.24
CA ASP A 38 -4.35 -56.93 -12.03
C ASP A 38 -4.11 -58.10 -13.01
N ILE A 39 -3.68 -57.77 -14.23
CA ILE A 39 -3.41 -58.78 -15.26
C ILE A 39 -2.14 -59.52 -14.85
N HIS A 40 -2.29 -60.71 -14.27
CA HIS A 40 -1.19 -61.67 -14.05
C HIS A 40 -0.63 -62.10 -15.42
N GLY A 41 0.29 -61.28 -15.95
CA GLY A 41 0.94 -61.45 -17.25
C GLY A 41 1.40 -60.12 -17.87
N GLN A 42 2.72 -59.97 -18.03
CA GLN A 42 3.45 -58.88 -18.70
C GLN A 42 3.33 -57.44 -18.12
N ASN A 43 2.38 -57.14 -17.23
CA ASN A 43 2.23 -55.81 -16.61
C ASN A 43 2.87 -55.65 -15.21
N GLU A 44 3.18 -56.72 -14.47
CA GLU A 44 3.98 -56.63 -13.22
C GLU A 44 5.38 -56.05 -13.49
N HIS A 45 5.92 -56.29 -14.69
CA HIS A 45 7.13 -55.61 -15.17
C HIS A 45 6.97 -54.09 -15.27
N GLN A 46 5.77 -53.55 -15.51
CA GLN A 46 5.59 -52.10 -15.63
C GLN A 46 5.65 -51.39 -14.27
N ALA A 47 5.15 -52.00 -13.19
CA ALA A 47 5.27 -51.43 -11.84
C ALA A 47 6.72 -51.44 -11.35
N LEU A 48 7.48 -52.52 -11.63
CA LEU A 48 8.93 -52.58 -11.38
C LEU A 48 9.74 -51.59 -12.22
N MET A 49 9.21 -51.14 -13.35
CA MET A 49 9.85 -50.11 -14.19
C MET A 49 9.39 -48.67 -13.86
N GLN A 50 8.42 -48.51 -12.94
CA GLN A 50 7.97 -47.21 -12.44
C GLN A 50 8.69 -46.88 -11.15
N VAL A 51 9.61 -45.92 -11.21
CA VAL A 51 10.41 -45.48 -10.05
C VAL A 51 9.52 -44.99 -8.91
N GLU A 52 8.37 -44.41 -9.23
CA GLU A 52 7.39 -43.91 -8.26
C GLU A 52 6.79 -45.03 -7.40
N GLN A 53 6.75 -46.27 -7.91
CA GLN A 53 6.21 -47.44 -7.20
C GLN A 53 7.26 -48.11 -6.30
N HIS A 54 8.55 -47.88 -6.52
CA HIS A 54 9.63 -48.56 -5.79
C HIS A 54 9.58 -48.26 -4.29
N LEU A 55 9.24 -47.03 -3.91
CA LEU A 55 9.09 -46.65 -2.51
C LEU A 55 7.90 -47.36 -1.86
N HIS A 56 6.79 -47.49 -2.58
CA HIS A 56 5.61 -48.21 -2.10
C HIS A 56 5.92 -49.69 -1.87
N LEU A 57 6.60 -50.35 -2.83
CA LEU A 57 7.00 -51.76 -2.72
C LEU A 57 7.90 -52.00 -1.50
N LEU A 58 8.85 -51.09 -1.24
CA LEU A 58 9.73 -51.18 -0.09
C LEU A 58 8.99 -50.93 1.24
N ASP A 59 8.10 -49.93 1.27
CA ASP A 59 7.25 -49.64 2.42
C ASP A 59 6.34 -50.84 2.74
N GLU A 60 5.80 -51.50 1.71
CA GLU A 60 4.94 -52.68 1.83
C GLU A 60 5.71 -53.87 2.43
N TYR A 61 6.92 -54.15 1.94
CA TYR A 61 7.81 -55.17 2.52
C TYR A 61 8.14 -54.90 3.99
N ALA A 62 8.30 -53.62 4.37
CA ALA A 62 8.64 -53.20 5.72
C ALA A 62 7.42 -52.85 6.60
N THR A 63 6.19 -53.14 6.17
CA THR A 63 4.95 -52.60 6.77
C THR A 63 4.92 -52.73 8.29
N ASN A 64 5.29 -53.88 8.84
CA ASN A 64 5.24 -54.12 10.29
C ASN A 64 6.16 -53.20 11.10
N GLU A 65 7.33 -52.86 10.55
CA GLU A 65 8.31 -51.98 11.20
C GLU A 65 8.01 -50.50 10.88
N LEU A 66 7.49 -50.21 9.68
CA LEU A 66 7.33 -48.86 9.16
C LEU A 66 5.97 -48.20 9.48
N ALA A 67 4.87 -48.96 9.45
CA ALA A 67 3.51 -48.43 9.66
C ALA A 67 3.36 -47.56 10.92
N PRO A 68 3.82 -47.97 12.13
CA PRO A 68 3.63 -47.15 13.33
C PRO A 68 4.45 -45.84 13.32
N VAL A 69 5.61 -45.83 12.65
CA VAL A 69 6.44 -44.62 12.52
C VAL A 69 5.86 -43.70 11.44
N LYS A 70 5.36 -44.29 10.35
CA LYS A 70 4.70 -43.57 9.25
C LYS A 70 3.44 -42.86 9.70
N GLU A 71 2.62 -43.48 10.54
CA GLU A 71 1.42 -42.84 11.11
C GLU A 71 1.78 -41.64 11.99
N LYS A 72 2.77 -41.80 12.89
CA LYS A 72 3.28 -40.70 13.73
C LYS A 72 3.84 -39.56 12.89
N TYR A 73 4.62 -39.88 11.85
CA TYR A 73 5.15 -38.88 10.92
C TYR A 73 4.03 -38.10 10.24
N GLN A 74 2.99 -38.78 9.76
CA GLN A 74 1.86 -38.12 9.09
C GLN A 74 1.12 -37.17 10.03
N GLN A 75 0.93 -37.56 11.30
CA GLN A 75 0.32 -36.69 12.32
C GLN A 75 1.20 -35.45 12.60
N ALA A 76 2.48 -35.66 12.91
CA ALA A 76 3.42 -34.56 13.20
C ALA A 76 3.58 -33.61 12.01
N PHE A 77 3.65 -34.14 10.78
CA PHE A 77 3.74 -33.33 9.58
C PHE A 77 2.45 -32.55 9.29
N SER A 78 1.29 -33.14 9.56
CA SER A 78 0.00 -32.44 9.45
C SER A 78 -0.08 -31.28 10.45
N GLU A 79 0.34 -31.50 11.69
CA GLU A 79 0.39 -30.48 12.74
C GLU A 79 1.35 -29.34 12.36
N TYR A 80 2.57 -29.68 11.91
CA TYR A 80 3.52 -28.70 11.38
C TYR A 80 2.93 -27.86 10.26
N ARG A 81 2.24 -28.48 9.28
CA ARG A 81 1.62 -27.76 8.16
C ARG A 81 0.52 -26.81 8.62
N GLN A 82 -0.30 -27.21 9.59
CA GLN A 82 -1.33 -26.35 10.18
C GLN A 82 -0.72 -25.16 10.93
N LEU A 83 0.28 -25.40 11.76
CA LEU A 83 0.99 -24.35 12.51
C LEU A 83 1.72 -23.38 11.56
N GLN A 84 2.39 -23.90 10.54
CA GLN A 84 3.05 -23.10 9.51
C GLN A 84 2.07 -22.20 8.75
N GLN A 85 0.90 -22.74 8.37
CA GLN A 85 -0.14 -21.94 7.71
C GLN A 85 -0.66 -20.84 8.65
N THR A 86 -0.97 -21.20 9.89
CA THR A 86 -1.44 -20.24 10.91
C THR A 86 -0.41 -19.13 11.16
N LEU A 87 0.88 -19.49 11.20
CA LEU A 87 1.98 -18.55 11.38
C LEU A 87 2.10 -17.59 10.20
N LEU A 88 1.97 -18.10 8.96
CA LEU A 88 2.01 -17.26 7.77
C LEU A 88 0.85 -16.26 7.76
N GLU A 89 -0.38 -16.74 8.00
CA GLU A 89 -1.57 -15.90 8.08
C GLU A 89 -1.43 -14.85 9.20
N ARG A 90 -0.85 -15.24 10.34
CA ARG A 90 -0.59 -14.31 11.45
C ARG A 90 0.44 -13.25 11.10
N LYS A 91 1.55 -13.62 10.44
CA LYS A 91 2.59 -12.68 10.02
C LYS A 91 2.10 -11.70 8.96
N GLU A 92 1.31 -12.16 8.00
CA GLU A 92 0.69 -11.29 7.00
C GLU A 92 -0.27 -10.30 7.67
N ASN A 93 -1.09 -10.78 8.62
CA ASN A 93 -1.97 -9.93 9.42
C ASN A 93 -1.19 -8.95 10.30
N GLU A 94 -0.08 -9.37 10.92
CA GLU A 94 0.78 -8.52 11.75
C GLU A 94 1.47 -7.43 10.93
N GLN A 95 1.96 -7.77 9.73
CA GLN A 95 2.54 -6.78 8.82
C GLN A 95 1.49 -5.76 8.35
N ALA A 96 0.30 -6.22 7.94
CA ALA A 96 -0.79 -5.33 7.56
C ALA A 96 -1.27 -4.48 8.75
N TRP A 97 -1.30 -5.07 9.94
CA TRP A 97 -1.64 -4.38 11.18
C TRP A 97 -0.61 -3.31 11.53
N ALA A 98 0.69 -3.61 11.45
CA ALA A 98 1.76 -2.66 11.71
C ALA A 98 1.74 -1.49 10.71
N GLN A 99 1.58 -1.77 9.42
CA GLN A 99 1.43 -0.72 8.40
C GLN A 99 0.22 0.18 8.67
N ARG A 100 -0.91 -0.42 9.08
CA ARG A 100 -2.11 0.33 9.41
C ARG A 100 -1.94 1.13 10.70
N LEU A 101 -1.26 0.58 11.71
CA LEU A 101 -0.94 1.27 12.95
C LEU A 101 -0.06 2.49 12.66
N ASP A 102 1.01 2.33 11.86
CA ASP A 102 1.91 3.43 11.48
C ASP A 102 1.14 4.54 10.74
N MET A 103 0.31 4.17 9.77
CA MET A 103 -0.54 5.10 9.03
C MET A 103 -1.48 5.88 9.96
N LEU A 104 -2.22 5.18 10.84
CA LEU A 104 -3.15 5.81 11.77
C LEU A 104 -2.41 6.68 12.80
N THR A 105 -1.25 6.26 13.27
CA THR A 105 -0.41 7.03 14.21
C THR A 105 0.08 8.32 13.56
N PHE A 106 0.53 8.25 12.30
CA PHE A 106 0.94 9.41 11.53
C PHE A 106 -0.23 10.39 11.32
N GLN A 107 -1.39 9.89 10.89
CA GLN A 107 -2.60 10.71 10.72
C GLN A 107 -3.02 11.38 12.03
N ASN A 108 -3.00 10.63 13.14
CA ASN A 108 -3.36 11.16 14.45
C ASN A 108 -2.41 12.27 14.89
N ALA A 109 -1.11 12.11 14.66
CA ALA A 109 -0.10 13.12 14.99
C ALA A 109 -0.30 14.40 14.15
N GLU A 110 -0.46 14.26 12.84
CA GLU A 110 -0.70 15.40 11.93
C GLU A 110 -1.97 16.18 12.31
N LEU A 111 -3.08 15.48 12.57
CA LEU A 111 -4.36 16.08 12.96
C LEU A 111 -4.31 16.72 14.35
N SER A 112 -3.62 16.08 15.31
CA SER A 112 -3.47 16.61 16.67
C SER A 112 -2.56 17.85 16.71
N GLU A 113 -1.51 17.89 15.87
CA GLU A 113 -0.62 19.05 15.74
C GLU A 113 -1.33 20.23 15.08
N ALA A 114 -2.22 19.97 14.12
CA ALA A 114 -3.03 20.99 13.49
C ALA A 114 -4.03 21.65 14.44
N ASP A 115 -4.52 20.93 15.47
CA ASP A 115 -5.44 21.44 16.50
C ASP A 115 -6.59 22.27 15.91
N LEU A 116 -7.27 21.70 14.90
CA LEU A 116 -8.36 22.37 14.20
C LEU A 116 -9.54 22.63 15.14
N GLN A 117 -10.16 23.79 15.01
CA GLN A 117 -11.35 24.15 15.77
C GLN A 117 -12.55 24.31 14.83
N SER A 118 -13.71 23.78 15.22
CA SER A 118 -14.94 23.99 14.45
C SER A 118 -15.28 25.49 14.38
N GLY A 119 -15.68 25.97 13.20
CA GLY A 119 -15.92 27.39 12.94
C GLY A 119 -14.65 28.25 12.86
N GLU A 120 -13.46 27.65 12.75
CA GLU A 120 -12.21 28.39 12.63
C GLU A 120 -12.01 28.96 11.23
N GLU A 121 -12.28 28.19 10.18
CA GLU A 121 -12.09 28.62 8.80
C GLU A 121 -12.90 29.86 8.49
N GLU A 122 -14.20 29.87 8.81
CA GLU A 122 -15.08 30.99 8.50
C GLU A 122 -14.62 32.28 9.18
N ARG A 123 -14.14 32.19 10.42
CA ARG A 123 -13.60 33.34 11.16
C ARG A 123 -12.30 33.85 10.52
N LEU A 124 -11.42 32.94 10.11
CA LEU A 124 -10.16 33.30 9.46
C LEU A 124 -10.38 33.86 8.05
N GLU A 125 -11.38 33.38 7.31
CA GLU A 125 -11.75 33.93 6.01
C GLU A 125 -12.31 35.35 6.12
N GLU A 126 -13.17 35.60 7.11
CA GLU A 126 -13.65 36.96 7.42
C GLU A 126 -12.47 37.88 7.77
N GLU A 127 -11.59 37.43 8.66
CA GLU A 127 -10.40 38.19 9.07
C GLU A 127 -9.43 38.43 7.89
N TYR A 128 -9.21 37.44 7.04
CA TYR A 128 -8.37 37.57 5.84
C TYR A 128 -8.93 38.61 4.89
N GLN A 129 -10.25 38.62 4.66
CA GLN A 129 -10.87 39.59 3.77
C GLN A 129 -10.72 41.01 4.31
N GLU A 130 -10.86 41.22 5.62
CA GLU A 130 -10.64 42.51 6.26
C GLU A 130 -9.17 42.96 6.10
N LEU A 131 -8.21 42.10 6.43
CA LEU A 131 -6.78 42.41 6.38
C LEU A 131 -6.27 42.63 4.94
N SER A 132 -6.72 41.81 3.98
CA SER A 132 -6.33 41.94 2.57
C SER A 132 -6.85 43.24 1.96
N ASN A 133 -8.08 43.65 2.30
CA ASN A 133 -8.60 44.94 1.86
C ASN A 133 -7.76 46.10 2.40
N TYR A 134 -7.27 46.00 3.64
CA TYR A 134 -6.38 47.00 4.23
C TYR A 134 -5.03 47.08 3.51
N GLN A 135 -4.45 45.95 3.12
CA GLN A 135 -3.21 45.93 2.33
C GLN A 135 -3.41 46.61 0.97
N ASP A 136 -4.50 46.32 0.27
CA ASP A 136 -4.82 46.94 -1.01
C ASP A 136 -5.00 48.46 -0.86
N VAL A 137 -5.64 48.91 0.22
CA VAL A 137 -5.79 50.34 0.51
C VAL A 137 -4.43 50.99 0.77
N LEU A 138 -3.59 50.39 1.61
CA LEU A 138 -2.26 50.90 1.92
C LEU A 138 -1.41 51.02 0.64
N GLU A 139 -1.36 49.96 -0.18
CA GLU A 139 -0.60 49.95 -1.44
C GLU A 139 -1.07 51.07 -2.39
N ASN A 140 -2.39 51.25 -2.52
CA ASN A 140 -2.93 52.29 -3.40
C ASN A 140 -2.71 53.71 -2.84
N LEU A 141 -2.71 53.90 -1.52
CA LEU A 141 -2.37 55.18 -0.90
C LEU A 141 -0.88 55.50 -1.09
N SER A 142 0.03 54.56 -0.81
CA SER A 142 1.48 54.76 -1.03
C SER A 142 1.77 55.07 -2.49
N LYS A 143 1.14 54.33 -3.43
CA LYS A 143 1.28 54.57 -4.86
C LYS A 143 0.73 55.93 -5.30
N SER A 144 -0.38 56.36 -4.71
CA SER A 144 -0.97 57.68 -5.02
C SER A 144 -0.08 58.81 -4.53
N HIS A 145 0.45 58.71 -3.31
CA HIS A 145 1.40 59.68 -2.77
C HIS A 145 2.67 59.76 -3.62
N GLU A 146 3.27 58.62 -3.97
CA GLU A 146 4.48 58.55 -4.80
C GLU A 146 4.29 59.21 -6.18
N LEU A 147 3.11 59.07 -6.80
CA LEU A 147 2.80 59.73 -8.08
C LEU A 147 2.59 61.24 -7.94
N LEU A 148 2.10 61.71 -6.80
CA LEU A 148 1.80 63.11 -6.54
C LEU A 148 3.03 63.90 -6.07
N ASP A 149 3.76 63.37 -5.09
CA ASP A 149 4.86 64.03 -4.38
C ASP A 149 6.06 63.10 -4.07
N GLY A 150 6.20 61.98 -4.78
CA GLY A 150 7.33 61.06 -4.59
C GLY A 150 8.68 61.63 -5.05
N GLU A 151 9.76 60.87 -4.85
CA GLU A 151 11.14 61.36 -5.10
C GLU A 151 11.51 61.57 -6.58
N TRP A 152 10.61 61.25 -7.52
CA TRP A 152 10.86 61.34 -8.96
C TRP A 152 10.77 62.79 -9.47
N GLU A 153 11.72 63.22 -10.30
CA GLU A 153 11.74 64.56 -10.92
C GLU A 153 10.47 64.91 -11.73
N THR A 154 9.70 63.91 -12.17
CA THR A 154 8.48 64.10 -12.96
C THR A 154 7.20 63.76 -12.18
N ASN A 155 7.21 63.87 -10.85
CA ASN A 155 5.98 63.75 -10.07
C ASN A 155 4.97 64.88 -10.43
N ALA A 156 3.71 64.71 -10.05
CA ALA A 156 2.64 65.63 -10.45
C ALA A 156 2.88 67.05 -9.92
N LEU A 157 3.27 67.21 -8.66
CA LEU A 157 3.51 68.52 -8.04
C LEU A 157 4.66 69.28 -8.70
N THR A 158 5.77 68.61 -9.00
CA THR A 158 6.93 69.21 -9.67
C THR A 158 6.60 69.62 -11.10
N THR A 159 5.85 68.79 -11.81
CA THR A 159 5.39 69.07 -13.18
C THR A 159 4.43 70.27 -13.22
N VAL A 160 3.45 70.31 -12.31
CA VAL A 160 2.51 71.44 -12.20
C VAL A 160 3.22 72.71 -11.73
N SER A 161 4.15 72.63 -10.77
CA SER A 161 4.98 73.76 -10.33
C SER A 161 5.79 74.36 -11.49
N SER A 162 6.35 73.51 -12.35
CA SER A 162 7.03 73.96 -13.57
C SER A 162 6.09 74.71 -14.53
N ALA A 163 4.83 74.29 -14.64
CA ALA A 163 3.81 74.99 -15.43
C ALA A 163 3.40 76.32 -14.79
N VAL A 164 3.28 76.40 -13.45
CA VAL A 164 3.07 77.66 -12.71
C VAL A 164 4.19 78.66 -13.07
N ASN A 165 5.46 78.25 -12.90
CA ASN A 165 6.62 79.08 -13.19
C ASN A 165 6.64 79.59 -14.65
N ALA A 166 6.29 78.73 -15.61
CA ALA A 166 6.23 79.11 -17.03
C ALA A 166 5.13 80.14 -17.33
N LEU A 167 3.97 80.03 -16.67
CA LEU A 167 2.85 80.97 -16.84
C LEU A 167 3.10 82.30 -16.12
N GLU A 168 3.74 82.29 -14.95
CA GLU A 168 4.16 83.48 -14.23
C GLU A 168 5.12 84.34 -15.06
N ASN A 169 6.04 83.72 -15.80
CA ASN A 169 6.95 84.42 -16.69
C ASN A 169 6.24 85.20 -17.82
N ILE A 170 4.97 84.90 -18.11
CA ILE A 170 4.19 85.56 -19.17
C ILE A 170 2.95 86.30 -18.67
N GLU A 171 2.69 86.34 -17.37
CA GLU A 171 1.43 86.84 -16.81
C GLU A 171 1.23 88.34 -17.07
N GLU A 172 2.32 89.11 -17.12
CA GLU A 172 2.30 90.55 -17.38
C GLU A 172 1.95 90.89 -18.85
N PHE A 173 2.10 89.94 -19.79
CA PHE A 173 1.83 90.18 -21.21
C PHE A 173 0.34 90.18 -21.59
N GLY A 174 -0.55 89.96 -20.61
CA GLY A 174 -1.98 90.17 -20.80
C GLY A 174 -2.86 89.46 -19.79
N SER A 175 -4.06 90.01 -19.56
CA SER A 175 -5.03 89.49 -18.60
C SER A 175 -5.42 88.03 -18.81
N ARG A 176 -5.35 87.51 -20.06
CA ARG A 176 -5.59 86.09 -20.35
C ARG A 176 -4.52 85.16 -19.75
N TYR A 177 -3.26 85.59 -19.72
CA TYR A 177 -2.16 84.77 -19.20
C TYR A 177 -2.13 84.82 -17.68
N LYS A 178 -2.39 86.00 -17.10
CA LYS A 178 -2.61 86.16 -15.66
C LYS A 178 -3.70 85.21 -15.13
N LYS A 179 -4.84 85.14 -15.82
CA LYS A 179 -5.93 84.22 -15.44
C LYS A 179 -5.50 82.75 -15.51
N LEU A 180 -4.67 82.36 -16.50
CA LEU A 180 -4.14 81.01 -16.58
C LEU A 180 -3.16 80.71 -15.44
N ALA A 181 -2.26 81.64 -15.11
CA ALA A 181 -1.33 81.52 -14.00
C ALA A 181 -2.07 81.36 -12.65
N GLU A 182 -3.08 82.20 -12.40
CA GLU A 182 -3.93 82.11 -11.20
C GLU A 182 -4.62 80.74 -11.09
N ASN A 183 -5.26 80.27 -12.17
CA ASN A 183 -5.95 78.98 -12.17
C ASN A 183 -5.01 77.78 -11.94
N ILE A 184 -3.82 77.77 -12.58
CA ILE A 184 -2.86 76.67 -12.44
C ILE A 184 -2.20 76.70 -11.05
N ARG A 185 -1.98 77.89 -10.47
CA ARG A 185 -1.50 78.04 -9.10
C ARG A 185 -2.50 77.52 -8.07
N GLU A 186 -3.81 77.74 -8.29
CA GLU A 186 -4.87 77.16 -7.46
C GLU A 186 -4.86 75.62 -7.54
N ILE A 187 -4.72 75.05 -8.74
CA ILE A 187 -4.59 73.60 -8.93
C ILE A 187 -3.36 73.04 -8.20
N TYR A 188 -2.22 73.74 -8.25
CA TYR A 188 -1.01 73.33 -7.55
C TYR A 188 -1.24 73.20 -6.04
N TYR A 189 -1.81 74.22 -5.39
CA TYR A 189 -2.07 74.16 -3.95
C TYR A 189 -3.09 73.09 -3.58
N ASN A 190 -4.16 72.95 -4.38
CA ASN A 190 -5.12 71.86 -4.17
C ASN A 190 -4.45 70.48 -4.28
N LEU A 191 -3.55 70.29 -5.24
CA LEU A 191 -2.81 69.04 -5.39
C LEU A 191 -1.88 68.77 -4.20
N GLN A 192 -1.24 69.81 -3.68
CA GLN A 192 -0.35 69.74 -2.53
C GLN A 192 -1.12 69.32 -1.27
N ASP A 193 -2.25 69.96 -1.01
CA ASP A 193 -3.13 69.63 0.11
C ASP A 193 -3.64 68.18 0.03
N MET A 194 -4.06 67.73 -1.16
CA MET A 194 -4.49 66.34 -1.37
C MET A 194 -3.35 65.33 -1.16
N SER A 195 -2.12 65.65 -1.58
CA SER A 195 -0.96 64.78 -1.33
C SER A 195 -0.69 64.62 0.16
N SER A 196 -0.69 65.73 0.91
CA SER A 196 -0.53 65.71 2.36
C SER A 196 -1.67 64.99 3.09
N GLU A 197 -2.91 65.11 2.60
CA GLU A 197 -4.05 64.37 3.14
C GLU A 197 -3.91 62.86 2.90
N ILE A 198 -3.47 62.44 1.70
CA ILE A 198 -3.20 61.04 1.38
C ILE A 198 -2.11 60.47 2.31
N GLU A 199 -1.01 61.21 2.53
CA GLU A 199 0.07 60.82 3.45
C GLU A 199 -0.44 60.68 4.89
N SER A 200 -1.23 61.65 5.36
CA SER A 200 -1.81 61.61 6.70
C SER A 200 -2.76 60.43 6.90
N VAL A 201 -3.55 60.07 5.88
CA VAL A 201 -4.42 58.90 5.93
C VAL A 201 -3.57 57.63 5.91
N HIS A 202 -2.56 57.55 5.05
CA HIS A 202 -1.63 56.43 4.97
C HIS A 202 -0.96 56.16 6.33
N ASP A 203 -0.40 57.18 6.97
CA ASP A 203 0.32 57.05 8.25
C ASP A 203 -0.59 56.73 9.44
N SER A 204 -1.89 56.97 9.31
CA SER A 204 -2.88 56.61 10.33
C SER A 204 -3.36 55.17 10.25
N LEU A 205 -3.04 54.45 9.16
CA LEU A 205 -3.42 53.06 8.98
C LEU A 205 -2.41 52.16 9.71
N GLU A 206 -2.84 51.56 10.82
CA GLU A 206 -2.09 50.48 11.48
C GLU A 206 -2.40 49.15 10.77
N PHE A 207 -1.49 48.71 9.89
CA PHE A 207 -1.57 47.40 9.22
C PHE A 207 -0.75 46.34 9.97
N ASP A 208 -1.38 45.21 10.28
CA ASP A 208 -0.72 44.05 10.89
C ASP A 208 -0.36 43.00 9.82
N ALA A 209 0.80 43.20 9.18
CA ALA A 209 1.34 42.32 8.15
C ALA A 209 1.64 40.90 8.67
N GLU A 210 2.08 40.80 9.93
CA GLU A 210 2.40 39.52 10.55
C GLU A 210 1.13 38.71 10.77
N ARG A 211 0.04 39.37 11.18
CA ARG A 211 -1.26 38.71 11.33
C ARG A 211 -1.82 38.22 10.00
N LEU A 212 -1.75 39.01 8.92
CA LEU A 212 -2.22 38.56 7.61
C LEU A 212 -1.45 37.31 7.13
N ALA A 213 -0.13 37.31 7.28
CA ALA A 213 0.69 36.15 6.90
C ALA A 213 0.33 34.89 7.71
N TYR A 214 0.10 35.04 9.01
CA TYR A 214 -0.36 33.94 9.86
C TYR A 214 -1.73 33.40 9.43
N VAL A 215 -2.69 34.28 9.16
CA VAL A 215 -4.04 33.89 8.72
C VAL A 215 -3.98 33.13 7.39
N ASP A 216 -3.19 33.60 6.43
CA ASP A 216 -2.99 32.92 5.14
C ASP A 216 -2.36 31.52 5.32
N GLU A 217 -1.30 31.41 6.13
CA GLU A 217 -0.66 30.13 6.43
C GLU A 217 -1.63 29.16 7.12
N ARG A 218 -2.42 29.65 8.08
CA ARG A 218 -3.41 28.84 8.80
C ARG A 218 -4.53 28.35 7.87
N LEU A 219 -5.05 29.20 6.99
CA LEU A 219 -6.04 28.81 5.98
C LEU A 219 -5.47 27.78 4.99
N ASN A 220 -4.21 27.92 4.58
CA ASN A 220 -3.56 26.95 3.71
C ASN A 220 -3.39 25.58 4.39
N LEU A 221 -3.05 25.56 5.69
CA LEU A 221 -3.01 24.33 6.48
C LEU A 221 -4.39 23.66 6.52
N ILE A 222 -5.45 24.40 6.84
CA ILE A 222 -6.83 23.90 6.90
C ILE A 222 -7.21 23.24 5.56
N ARG A 223 -7.07 23.96 4.44
CA ARG A 223 -7.40 23.44 3.09
C ARG A 223 -6.61 22.17 2.74
N SER A 224 -5.35 22.08 3.17
CA SER A 224 -4.53 20.90 2.92
C SER A 224 -5.02 19.67 3.69
N LEU A 225 -5.54 19.87 4.90
CA LEU A 225 -6.08 18.80 5.75
C LEU A 225 -7.47 18.38 5.27
N GLU A 226 -8.30 19.33 4.83
CA GLU A 226 -9.57 19.04 4.17
C GLU A 226 -9.35 18.16 2.93
N GLN A 227 -8.45 18.58 2.02
CA GLN A 227 -8.17 17.78 0.83
C GLN A 227 -7.76 16.32 1.14
N LYS A 228 -7.11 16.09 2.28
CA LYS A 228 -6.67 14.75 2.72
C LYS A 228 -7.78 13.96 3.44
N TYR A 229 -8.59 14.62 4.27
CA TYR A 229 -9.40 13.95 5.31
C TYR A 229 -10.89 14.28 5.30
N GLY A 230 -11.35 15.33 4.62
CA GLY A 230 -12.77 15.75 4.67
C GLY A 230 -13.09 17.00 3.85
N ALA A 231 -14.34 17.23 3.46
CA ALA A 231 -14.67 18.42 2.66
C ALA A 231 -14.75 19.71 3.50
N THR A 232 -14.80 19.57 4.82
CA THR A 232 -14.93 20.65 5.81
C THR A 232 -14.11 20.33 7.06
N ILE A 233 -13.78 21.34 7.87
CA ILE A 233 -13.16 21.13 9.20
C ILE A 233 -13.92 20.08 10.03
N ASP A 234 -15.25 20.12 10.04
CA ASP A 234 -16.06 19.18 10.83
C ASP A 234 -15.88 17.73 10.34
N ASP A 235 -15.76 17.51 9.02
CA ASP A 235 -15.45 16.19 8.45
C ASP A 235 -14.04 15.72 8.89
N VAL A 236 -13.07 16.63 8.92
CA VAL A 236 -11.69 16.34 9.35
C VAL A 236 -11.65 15.96 10.84
N LEU A 237 -12.40 16.67 11.68
CA LEU A 237 -12.53 16.35 13.11
C LEU A 237 -13.25 15.00 13.33
N GLU A 238 -14.28 14.70 12.55
CA GLU A 238 -14.92 13.37 12.59
C GLU A 238 -13.95 12.27 12.16
N HIS A 239 -13.12 12.53 11.15
CA HIS A 239 -12.05 11.62 10.73
C HIS A 239 -11.02 11.41 11.86
N GLN A 240 -10.58 12.47 12.54
CA GLN A 240 -9.67 12.36 13.69
C GLN A 240 -10.24 11.44 14.78
N GLN A 241 -11.51 11.62 15.15
CA GLN A 241 -12.15 10.79 16.16
C GLN A 241 -12.21 9.30 15.75
N LYS A 242 -12.43 9.03 14.45
CA LYS A 242 -12.38 7.66 13.90
C LYS A 242 -10.99 7.06 14.01
N VAL A 243 -9.95 7.83 13.70
CA VAL A 243 -8.54 7.40 13.82
C VAL A 243 -8.20 7.06 15.27
N GLU A 244 -8.54 7.93 16.22
CA GLU A 244 -8.32 7.71 17.66
C GLU A 244 -8.99 6.42 18.16
N THR A 245 -10.25 6.21 17.74
CA THR A 245 -11.01 5.01 18.10
C THR A 245 -10.35 3.74 17.56
N GLN A 246 -9.90 3.77 16.29
CA GLN A 246 -9.22 2.62 15.68
C GLN A 246 -7.87 2.32 16.35
N LEU A 247 -7.09 3.34 16.70
CA LEU A 247 -5.83 3.16 17.44
C LEU A 247 -6.06 2.50 18.81
N ALA A 248 -7.11 2.91 19.53
CA ALA A 248 -7.47 2.32 20.81
C ALA A 248 -7.86 0.84 20.68
N GLU A 249 -8.61 0.47 19.64
CA GLU A 249 -9.01 -0.92 19.37
C GLU A 249 -7.82 -1.82 18.99
N MET A 250 -6.79 -1.25 18.35
CA MET A 250 -5.62 -1.99 17.91
C MET A 250 -4.72 -2.48 19.06
N GLY A 251 -4.71 -1.83 20.22
CA GLY A 251 -3.85 -2.16 21.37
C GLY A 251 -4.23 -3.42 22.17
N GLY A 252 -5.14 -4.27 21.68
CA GLY A 252 -5.63 -5.45 22.40
C GLY A 252 -4.62 -6.61 22.51
N PRO A 253 -4.71 -7.47 23.55
CA PRO A 253 -3.79 -8.58 23.76
C PRO A 253 -3.99 -9.68 22.70
N GLN A 254 -2.93 -10.00 21.96
CA GLN A 254 -2.86 -11.10 21.02
C GLN A 254 -1.79 -12.09 21.50
N GLN A 255 -2.02 -13.39 21.31
CA GLN A 255 -0.96 -14.41 21.50
C GLN A 255 0.29 -14.00 20.71
N SER A 256 1.49 -14.13 21.25
CA SER A 256 2.67 -13.62 20.54
C SER A 256 2.92 -14.43 19.26
N THR A 257 3.31 -13.77 18.16
CA THR A 257 3.83 -14.45 16.97
C THR A 257 5.04 -15.32 17.32
N GLU A 258 5.85 -14.90 18.31
CA GLU A 258 7.01 -15.65 18.82
C GLU A 258 6.61 -17.02 19.40
N ASP A 259 5.50 -17.10 20.14
CA ASP A 259 5.01 -18.37 20.70
C ASP A 259 4.62 -19.35 19.58
N LEU A 260 3.99 -18.84 18.52
CA LEU A 260 3.56 -19.65 17.38
C LEU A 260 4.76 -20.09 16.52
N GLU A 261 5.80 -19.27 16.41
CA GLU A 261 7.07 -19.64 15.78
C GLU A 261 7.74 -20.80 16.53
N LEU A 262 7.84 -20.70 17.86
CA LEU A 262 8.41 -21.76 18.70
C LEU A 262 7.67 -23.08 18.54
N GLN A 263 6.33 -23.05 18.55
CA GLN A 263 5.50 -24.24 18.32
C GLN A 263 5.72 -24.83 16.92
N THR A 264 5.82 -23.99 15.90
CA THR A 264 6.07 -24.43 14.52
C THR A 264 7.44 -25.08 14.37
N GLN A 265 8.48 -24.53 15.00
CA GLN A 265 9.83 -25.10 14.98
C GLN A 265 9.88 -26.45 15.70
N GLN A 266 9.20 -26.59 16.83
CA GLN A 266 9.13 -27.86 17.56
C GLN A 266 8.44 -28.95 16.73
N ALA A 267 7.29 -28.63 16.13
CA ALA A 267 6.57 -29.58 15.27
C ALA A 267 7.39 -30.01 14.04
N LEU A 268 8.19 -29.11 13.46
CA LEU A 268 9.11 -29.46 12.37
C LEU A 268 10.19 -30.43 12.84
N ALA A 269 10.83 -30.15 13.98
CA ALA A 269 11.87 -31.00 14.54
C ALA A 269 11.35 -32.42 14.83
N ASP A 270 10.14 -32.54 15.37
CA ASP A 270 9.50 -33.83 15.63
C ASP A 270 9.21 -34.61 14.33
N ALA A 271 8.73 -33.92 13.28
CA ALA A 271 8.53 -34.52 11.97
C ALA A 271 9.84 -34.98 11.31
N GLU A 272 10.93 -34.22 11.43
CA GLU A 272 12.25 -34.57 10.88
C GLU A 272 12.86 -35.80 11.57
N GLN A 273 12.69 -35.92 12.89
CA GLN A 273 13.13 -37.09 13.65
C GLN A 273 12.39 -38.37 13.20
N LEU A 274 11.08 -38.25 12.96
CA LEU A 274 10.26 -39.35 12.48
C LEU A 274 10.61 -39.72 11.03
N ALA A 275 10.85 -38.72 10.16
CA ALA A 275 11.32 -38.95 8.78
C ALA A 275 12.68 -39.67 8.75
N THR A 276 13.62 -39.27 9.61
CA THR A 276 14.93 -39.92 9.76
C THR A 276 14.77 -41.37 10.22
N SER A 277 13.85 -41.61 11.16
CA SER A 277 13.55 -42.96 11.64
C SER A 277 12.97 -43.84 10.52
N MET A 278 12.02 -43.31 9.73
CA MET A 278 11.48 -44.01 8.54
C MET A 278 12.57 -44.33 7.52
N HIS A 279 13.48 -43.38 7.26
CA HIS A 279 14.62 -43.59 6.35
C HIS A 279 15.51 -44.74 6.81
N GLN A 280 15.80 -44.81 8.11
CA GLN A 280 16.62 -45.89 8.67
C GLN A 280 15.92 -47.25 8.55
N ILE A 281 14.62 -47.32 8.83
CA ILE A 281 13.81 -48.54 8.64
C ILE A 281 13.85 -48.99 7.17
N ARG A 282 13.67 -48.05 6.24
CA ARG A 282 13.73 -48.34 4.79
C ARG A 282 15.09 -48.86 4.37
N LYS A 283 16.20 -48.28 4.86
CA LYS A 283 17.55 -48.79 4.57
C LYS A 283 17.76 -50.22 5.08
N THR A 284 17.31 -50.51 6.30
CA THR A 284 17.38 -51.87 6.85
C THR A 284 16.50 -52.85 6.06
N ALA A 285 15.28 -52.44 5.71
CA ALA A 285 14.37 -53.24 4.90
C ALA A 285 14.94 -53.50 3.50
N ALA A 286 15.55 -52.50 2.87
CA ALA A 286 16.16 -52.60 1.55
C ALA A 286 17.31 -53.61 1.54
N SER A 287 18.18 -53.61 2.56
CA SER A 287 19.25 -54.59 2.70
C SER A 287 18.70 -56.01 2.89
N LYS A 288 17.69 -56.18 3.77
CA LYS A 288 17.02 -57.49 3.98
C LYS A 288 16.35 -57.99 2.70
N LEU A 289 15.66 -57.10 1.98
CA LEU A 289 14.96 -57.42 0.73
C LEU A 289 15.95 -57.83 -0.35
N ALA A 290 17.03 -57.05 -0.52
CA ALA A 290 18.08 -57.37 -1.48
C ALA A 290 18.70 -58.74 -1.21
N GLN A 291 19.02 -59.07 0.04
CA GLN A 291 19.54 -60.39 0.38
C GLN A 291 18.57 -61.51 -0.01
N LYS A 292 17.29 -61.38 0.34
CA LYS A 292 16.27 -62.39 -0.02
C LYS A 292 16.09 -62.55 -1.52
N ILE A 293 16.14 -61.45 -2.29
CA ILE A 293 16.06 -61.51 -3.75
C ILE A 293 17.27 -62.26 -4.33
N HIS A 294 18.49 -61.98 -3.85
CA HIS A 294 19.69 -62.72 -4.30
C HIS A 294 19.60 -64.22 -3.98
N GLU A 295 19.08 -64.60 -2.81
CA GLU A 295 18.85 -66.01 -2.46
C GLU A 295 17.89 -66.69 -3.46
N GLN A 296 16.77 -66.04 -3.80
CA GLN A 296 15.83 -66.57 -4.81
C GLN A 296 16.42 -66.60 -6.23
N LEU A 297 17.22 -65.61 -6.62
CA LEU A 297 17.89 -65.58 -7.94
C LEU A 297 18.92 -66.71 -8.07
N LYS A 298 19.63 -67.04 -6.97
CA LYS A 298 20.55 -68.17 -6.94
C LYS A 298 19.84 -69.51 -7.17
N ASP A 299 18.69 -69.72 -6.53
CA ASP A 299 17.87 -70.94 -6.70
C ASP A 299 17.34 -71.08 -8.15
N LEU A 300 17.23 -69.97 -8.90
CA LEU A 300 16.87 -69.92 -10.31
C LEU A 300 18.07 -70.05 -11.27
N TYR A 301 19.24 -70.50 -10.79
CA TYR A 301 20.48 -70.61 -11.55
C TYR A 301 21.03 -69.27 -12.10
N MET A 302 20.66 -68.13 -11.48
CA MET A 302 21.13 -66.80 -11.84
C MET A 302 22.17 -66.25 -10.85
N GLU A 303 23.19 -67.05 -10.52
CA GLU A 303 24.19 -66.74 -9.48
C GLU A 303 25.02 -65.45 -9.68
N LYS A 304 25.05 -64.91 -10.91
CA LYS A 304 25.78 -63.68 -11.25
C LYS A 304 24.92 -62.42 -11.26
N ALA A 305 23.62 -62.53 -10.99
CA ALA A 305 22.72 -61.39 -10.96
C ALA A 305 22.91 -60.60 -9.66
N GLU A 306 22.96 -59.26 -9.77
CA GLU A 306 23.11 -58.34 -8.65
C GLU A 306 21.87 -57.44 -8.55
N PHE A 307 21.34 -57.28 -7.34
CA PHE A 307 20.19 -56.43 -7.04
C PHE A 307 20.52 -55.44 -5.92
N SER A 308 20.36 -54.14 -6.17
CA SER A 308 20.60 -53.09 -5.19
C SER A 308 19.44 -52.10 -5.13
N VAL A 309 19.25 -51.49 -3.96
CA VAL A 309 18.30 -50.40 -3.73
C VAL A 309 19.09 -49.14 -3.42
N HIS A 310 18.77 -48.05 -4.12
CA HIS A 310 19.43 -46.75 -3.97
C HIS A 310 18.41 -45.69 -3.48
N PHE A 311 18.86 -44.80 -2.59
CA PHE A 311 18.08 -43.73 -1.97
C PHE A 311 18.61 -42.36 -2.41
#